data_AF-A0A1E7RIY4-F1
#
_entry.id   AF-A0A1E7RIY4-F1
#
_cell.length_a   1.000
_cell.length_b   1.000
_cell.length_c   1.000
_cell.angle_alpha   90.00
_cell.angle_beta   90.00
_cell.angle_gamma   90.00
#
_symmetry.space_group_name_H-M   'P 1'
#
loop_
_entity.id
_entity.type
_entity.pdbx_description
1 polymer ?
#
loop_
_entity_poly.entity_id
_entity_poly.type
_entity_poly.pdbx_seq_one_letter_code
_entity_poly.pdbx_strand_id
1 'polypeptide(L)'
;MQLSATPLPTPVRWQQLWREAVRDPRALLEQLGLDPDALPLSGEAAAQFALRVPQGFIARMRKGDRHDPLLRQVLPVTDELQHAPGFTLDAVGDGLARKATGVIQKYHGRALLVTTGSCAINCRYCFRRHFDYGTENAAREGWREAVDAIGQDPGIDEVILSGGDPLSLATHKLVELTQALKQIPHLRRLRIHSRLPVVLPERVDDELVQWIAGLPWPVAFVIHANHANEFDGAVDAAMARLRAAGATLLNQAVLLRGVNDSLQALQDLSERSFAAGVLPYYLYQVDRVQGVAHFEVDDDTAKALHAQLTARLSGYLVPKLVREISGDASKRPV
;
A
#
# COMPACT_ATOMS: atom_id res chain seq x y z
N MET A 1 -35.88 39.00 13.59
CA MET A 1 -34.70 38.56 12.82
C MET A 1 -34.50 37.08 13.10
N GLN A 2 -35.03 36.20 12.25
CA GLN A 2 -34.75 34.77 12.34
C GLN A 2 -33.36 34.52 11.75
N LEU A 3 -32.41 34.17 12.61
CA LEU A 3 -31.09 33.70 12.19
C LEU A 3 -31.29 32.31 11.55
N SER A 4 -31.35 32.25 10.23
CA SER A 4 -31.25 30.98 9.50
C SER A 4 -29.87 30.39 9.79
N ALA A 5 -29.83 29.34 10.60
CA ALA A 5 -28.65 28.52 10.76
C ALA A 5 -28.32 27.89 9.39
N THR A 6 -27.24 28.34 8.78
CA THR A 6 -26.70 27.69 7.58
C THR A 6 -26.34 26.25 7.99
N PRO A 7 -26.90 25.22 7.34
CA PRO A 7 -26.53 23.85 7.67
C PRO A 7 -25.03 23.69 7.44
N LEU A 8 -24.32 23.20 8.47
CA LEU A 8 -22.92 22.84 8.35
C LEU A 8 -22.78 21.80 7.20
N PRO A 9 -21.80 21.96 6.31
CA PRO A 9 -21.63 21.01 5.21
C PRO A 9 -21.43 19.61 5.76
N THR A 10 -22.21 18.65 5.24
CA THR A 10 -22.08 17.23 5.57
C THR A 10 -20.65 16.77 5.27
N PRO A 11 -19.97 16.06 6.18
CA PRO A 11 -18.64 15.53 5.91
C PRO A 11 -18.67 14.66 4.65
N VAL A 12 -17.75 14.92 3.71
CA VAL A 12 -17.65 14.14 2.47
C VAL A 12 -17.25 12.71 2.83
N ARG A 13 -18.04 11.74 2.37
CA ARG A 13 -17.77 10.32 2.63
C ARG A 13 -16.62 9.83 1.77
N TRP A 14 -15.67 9.10 2.33
CA TRP A 14 -14.52 8.57 1.57
C TRP A 14 -14.94 7.69 0.38
N GLN A 15 -16.08 7.00 0.45
CA GLN A 15 -16.61 6.22 -0.67
C GLN A 15 -17.00 7.11 -1.86
N GLN A 16 -17.47 8.34 -1.61
CA GLN A 16 -17.75 9.29 -2.67
C GLN A 16 -16.44 9.72 -3.34
N LEU A 17 -15.46 10.15 -2.56
CA LEU A 17 -14.13 10.55 -3.07
C LEU A 17 -13.46 9.42 -3.85
N TRP A 18 -13.60 8.18 -3.40
CA TRP A 18 -13.10 7.02 -4.12
C TRP A 18 -13.83 6.80 -5.46
N ARG A 19 -15.16 6.97 -5.51
CA ARG A 19 -15.91 6.90 -6.78
C ARG A 19 -15.45 7.98 -7.77
N GLU A 20 -15.15 9.18 -7.25
CA GLU A 20 -14.68 10.35 -8.00
C GLU A 20 -13.19 10.29 -8.39
N ALA A 21 -12.47 9.22 -8.03
CA ALA A 21 -11.08 9.03 -8.44
C ALA A 21 -10.93 9.10 -9.97
N VAL A 22 -9.87 9.77 -10.42
CA VAL A 22 -9.52 9.89 -11.84
C VAL A 22 -9.13 8.52 -12.37
N ARG A 23 -9.68 8.16 -13.54
CA ARG A 23 -9.45 6.86 -14.21
C ARG A 23 -8.88 7.00 -15.61
N ASP A 24 -8.98 8.18 -16.21
CA ASP A 24 -8.40 8.48 -17.51
C ASP A 24 -7.01 9.14 -17.32
N PRO A 25 -5.94 8.53 -17.83
CA PRO A 25 -4.61 9.14 -17.81
C PRO A 25 -4.53 10.50 -18.50
N ARG A 26 -5.30 10.75 -19.58
CA ARG A 26 -5.28 12.06 -20.26
C ARG A 26 -5.87 13.14 -19.35
N ALA A 27 -7.01 12.87 -18.74
CA ALA A 27 -7.62 13.77 -17.75
C ALA A 27 -6.72 14.03 -16.53
N LEU A 28 -5.90 13.06 -16.09
CA LEU A 28 -4.90 13.29 -15.04
C LEU A 28 -3.83 14.30 -15.51
N LEU A 29 -3.27 14.10 -16.69
CA LEU A 29 -2.22 14.97 -17.25
C LEU A 29 -2.73 16.39 -17.48
N GLU A 30 -3.96 16.53 -17.99
CA GLU A 30 -4.63 17.84 -18.14
C GLU A 30 -4.76 18.58 -16.80
N GLN A 31 -5.16 17.91 -15.71
CA GLN A 31 -5.24 18.50 -14.36
C GLN A 31 -3.88 18.98 -13.84
N LEU A 32 -2.80 18.33 -14.28
CA LEU A 32 -1.43 18.68 -13.95
C LEU A 32 -0.84 19.73 -14.91
N GLY A 33 -1.56 20.15 -15.94
CA GLY A 33 -1.05 21.08 -16.95
C GLY A 33 0.07 20.46 -17.81
N LEU A 34 0.00 19.15 -18.05
CA LEU A 34 0.94 18.40 -18.88
C LEU A 34 0.28 18.02 -20.20
N ASP A 35 1.00 18.17 -21.30
CA ASP A 35 0.57 17.70 -22.62
C ASP A 35 0.66 16.16 -22.68
N PRO A 36 -0.47 15.44 -22.83
CA PRO A 36 -0.46 13.98 -22.88
C PRO A 36 0.40 13.39 -23.99
N ASP A 37 0.53 14.09 -25.11
CA ASP A 37 1.26 13.61 -26.27
C ASP A 37 2.78 13.85 -26.16
N ALA A 38 3.21 14.62 -25.14
CA ALA A 38 4.62 14.85 -24.80
C ALA A 38 5.19 13.85 -23.76
N LEU A 39 4.36 12.93 -23.26
CA LEU A 39 4.74 11.88 -22.31
C LEU A 39 4.63 10.48 -22.96
N PRO A 40 5.37 9.47 -22.46
CA PRO A 40 5.31 8.10 -22.98
C PRO A 40 4.04 7.37 -22.53
N LEU A 41 2.88 8.03 -22.58
CA LEU A 41 1.59 7.50 -22.17
C LEU A 41 1.21 6.29 -23.02
N SER A 42 0.84 5.19 -22.37
CA SER A 42 0.44 3.95 -23.05
C SER A 42 -1.00 3.57 -22.75
N GLY A 43 -1.84 3.60 -23.79
CA GLY A 43 -3.22 3.10 -23.73
C GLY A 43 -3.29 1.59 -23.50
N GLU A 44 -2.36 0.83 -24.04
CA GLU A 44 -2.28 -0.62 -23.82
C GLU A 44 -1.90 -0.94 -22.37
N ALA A 45 -0.90 -0.25 -21.79
CA ALA A 45 -0.53 -0.43 -20.39
C ALA A 45 -1.67 -0.01 -19.44
N ALA A 46 -2.46 1.00 -19.82
CA ALA A 46 -3.66 1.40 -19.11
C ALA A 46 -4.78 0.35 -19.22
N ALA A 47 -4.91 -0.36 -20.35
CA ALA A 47 -5.87 -1.43 -20.53
C ALA A 47 -5.50 -2.69 -19.72
N GLN A 48 -4.20 -3.03 -19.64
CA GLN A 48 -3.71 -4.16 -18.85
C GLN A 48 -3.81 -3.91 -17.34
N PHE A 49 -3.58 -2.68 -16.90
CA PHE A 49 -3.70 -2.28 -15.51
C PHE A 49 -4.26 -0.86 -15.45
N ALA A 50 -5.53 -0.71 -15.07
CA ALA A 50 -6.23 0.57 -15.15
C ALA A 50 -5.59 1.64 -14.26
N LEU A 51 -5.61 2.90 -14.72
CA LEU A 51 -5.31 4.04 -13.86
C LEU A 51 -6.45 4.26 -12.86
N ARG A 52 -6.08 4.56 -11.62
CA ARG A 52 -7.00 5.02 -10.59
C ARG A 52 -6.23 5.88 -9.61
N VAL A 53 -6.61 7.14 -9.47
CA VAL A 53 -5.91 8.10 -8.61
C VAL A 53 -6.91 9.00 -7.87
N PRO A 54 -6.95 9.01 -6.54
CA PRO A 54 -7.79 9.92 -5.77
C PRO A 54 -7.38 11.38 -5.95
N GLN A 55 -8.34 12.30 -5.92
CA GLN A 55 -8.09 13.73 -6.09
C GLN A 55 -7.11 14.31 -5.05
N GLY A 56 -7.21 13.88 -3.78
CA GLY A 56 -6.27 14.30 -2.74
C GLY A 56 -4.82 13.83 -2.98
N PHE A 57 -4.60 12.75 -3.74
CA PHE A 57 -3.26 12.34 -4.16
C PHE A 57 -2.75 13.20 -5.33
N ILE A 58 -3.62 13.54 -6.28
CA ILE A 58 -3.29 14.44 -7.41
C ILE A 58 -2.92 15.84 -6.89
N ALA A 59 -3.63 16.33 -5.88
CA ALA A 59 -3.39 17.65 -5.30
C ALA A 59 -1.98 17.84 -4.72
N ARG A 60 -1.28 16.74 -4.41
CA ARG A 60 0.11 16.72 -3.90
C ARG A 60 1.17 16.65 -5.01
N MET A 61 0.77 16.43 -6.26
CA MET A 61 1.68 16.42 -7.40
C MET A 61 2.05 17.85 -7.79
N ARG A 62 3.29 18.03 -8.26
CA ARG A 62 3.76 19.30 -8.80
C ARG A 62 3.18 19.53 -10.20
N LYS A 63 2.35 20.55 -10.36
CA LYS A 63 1.81 20.95 -11.67
C LYS A 63 2.93 21.35 -12.63
N GLY A 64 2.82 20.93 -13.88
CA GLY A 64 3.79 21.16 -14.95
C GLY A 64 5.06 20.31 -14.87
N ASP A 65 5.23 19.48 -13.83
CA ASP A 65 6.41 18.63 -13.66
C ASP A 65 6.14 17.21 -14.17
N ARG A 66 6.61 16.92 -15.40
CA ARG A 66 6.51 15.57 -16.00
C ARG A 66 7.34 14.51 -15.26
N HIS A 67 8.24 14.92 -14.37
CA HIS A 67 9.09 14.04 -13.59
C HIS A 67 8.65 13.93 -12.13
N ASP A 68 7.47 14.47 -11.80
CA ASP A 68 6.92 14.40 -10.45
C ASP A 68 6.91 12.95 -9.91
N PRO A 69 7.47 12.71 -8.71
CA PRO A 69 7.65 11.36 -8.17
C PRO A 69 6.33 10.67 -7.81
N LEU A 70 5.23 11.41 -7.61
CA LEU A 70 3.90 10.84 -7.36
C LEU A 70 3.23 10.47 -8.70
N LEU A 71 3.37 11.31 -9.73
CA LEU A 71 2.87 11.01 -11.08
C LEU A 71 3.50 9.71 -11.63
N ARG A 72 4.82 9.56 -11.48
CA ARG A 72 5.54 8.34 -11.89
C ARG A 72 4.99 7.07 -11.27
N GLN A 73 4.42 7.14 -10.06
CA GLN A 73 3.86 5.97 -9.38
C GLN A 73 2.49 5.54 -9.93
N VAL A 74 1.83 6.35 -10.77
CA VAL A 74 0.44 6.11 -11.22
C VAL A 74 0.21 6.20 -12.72
N LEU A 75 1.07 6.91 -13.47
CA LEU A 75 0.89 7.11 -14.90
C LEU A 75 1.27 5.83 -15.68
N PRO A 76 0.35 5.23 -16.47
CA PRO A 76 0.68 4.10 -17.32
C PRO A 76 1.60 4.51 -18.47
N VAL A 77 2.76 3.86 -18.59
CA VAL A 77 3.78 4.21 -19.60
C VAL A 77 4.14 3.04 -20.52
N THR A 78 4.66 3.34 -21.70
CA THR A 78 5.06 2.34 -22.70
C THR A 78 6.12 1.36 -22.18
N ASP A 79 6.98 1.80 -21.26
CA ASP A 79 8.02 0.94 -20.67
C ASP A 79 7.46 -0.26 -19.89
N GLU A 80 6.19 -0.22 -19.51
CA GLU A 80 5.52 -1.35 -18.84
C GLU A 80 5.21 -2.52 -19.77
N LEU A 81 5.24 -2.30 -21.08
CA LEU A 81 5.01 -3.33 -22.09
C LEU A 81 6.31 -4.09 -22.42
N GLN A 82 7.45 -3.60 -21.94
CA GLN A 82 8.74 -4.24 -22.16
C GLN A 82 8.87 -5.50 -21.30
N HIS A 83 9.16 -6.62 -21.97
CA HIS A 83 9.50 -7.86 -21.29
C HIS A 83 10.98 -7.81 -20.89
N ALA A 84 11.25 -8.04 -19.61
CA ALA A 84 12.60 -8.05 -19.07
C ALA A 84 12.93 -9.44 -18.49
N PRO A 85 14.14 -9.98 -18.71
CA PRO A 85 14.56 -11.25 -18.13
C PRO A 85 14.41 -11.27 -16.61
N GLY A 86 13.85 -12.35 -16.07
CA GLY A 86 13.64 -12.52 -14.63
C GLY A 86 12.42 -11.80 -14.06
N PHE A 87 11.63 -11.11 -14.89
CA PHE A 87 10.34 -10.54 -14.49
C PHE A 87 9.19 -11.48 -14.85
N THR A 88 8.42 -11.93 -13.86
CA THR A 88 7.37 -12.95 -14.01
C THR A 88 5.99 -12.43 -13.58
N LEU A 89 4.92 -13.22 -13.80
CA LEU A 89 3.58 -12.82 -13.36
C LEU A 89 3.37 -12.98 -11.83
N ASP A 90 4.05 -13.94 -11.21
CA ASP A 90 4.10 -14.15 -9.76
C ASP A 90 5.55 -14.02 -9.27
N ALA A 91 5.98 -12.78 -9.05
CA ALA A 91 7.36 -12.46 -8.67
C ALA A 91 7.73 -12.94 -7.26
N VAL A 92 6.73 -13.11 -6.39
CA VAL A 92 6.93 -13.33 -4.96
C VAL A 92 6.47 -14.72 -4.52
N GLY A 93 5.99 -15.56 -5.43
CA GLY A 93 5.51 -16.91 -5.12
C GLY A 93 4.24 -16.92 -4.27
N ASP A 94 3.33 -15.95 -4.45
CA ASP A 94 2.04 -15.95 -3.75
C ASP A 94 1.23 -17.21 -4.07
N GLY A 95 1.26 -17.69 -5.32
CA GLY A 95 0.55 -18.89 -5.74
C GLY A 95 1.10 -20.17 -5.12
N LEU A 96 2.43 -20.30 -5.06
CA LEU A 96 3.10 -21.45 -4.43
C LEU A 96 2.89 -21.50 -2.90
N ALA A 97 2.71 -20.34 -2.28
CA ALA A 97 2.48 -20.22 -0.84
C ALA A 97 1.00 -20.24 -0.44
N ARG A 98 0.10 -20.52 -1.39
CA ARG A 98 -1.34 -20.65 -1.13
C ARG A 98 -1.62 -21.82 -0.19
N LYS A 99 -2.30 -21.54 0.91
CA LYS A 99 -2.74 -22.53 1.91
C LYS A 99 -4.22 -22.87 1.80
N ALA A 100 -5.03 -21.87 1.52
CA ALA A 100 -6.47 -21.95 1.27
C ALA A 100 -6.86 -20.75 0.40
N THR A 101 -8.12 -20.66 -0.05
CA THR A 101 -8.59 -19.53 -0.86
C THR A 101 -8.35 -18.20 -0.15
N GLY A 102 -7.51 -17.34 -0.76
CA GLY A 102 -7.14 -16.05 -0.18
C GLY A 102 -6.26 -16.12 1.08
N VAL A 103 -5.71 -17.29 1.43
CA VAL A 103 -4.74 -17.47 2.53
C VAL A 103 -3.37 -17.82 1.98
N ILE A 104 -2.39 -16.94 2.23
CA ILE A 104 -1.00 -17.11 1.80
C ILE A 104 -0.12 -17.26 3.05
N GLN A 105 0.64 -18.36 3.14
CA GLN A 105 1.57 -18.60 4.25
C GLN A 105 2.98 -18.87 3.70
N LYS A 106 3.75 -17.80 3.51
CA LYS A 106 5.16 -17.88 3.10
C LYS A 106 6.10 -18.21 4.24
N TYR A 107 5.71 -17.85 5.46
CA TYR A 107 6.63 -17.83 6.59
C TYR A 107 5.99 -18.42 7.83
N HIS A 108 6.84 -18.97 8.69
CA HIS A 108 6.44 -19.42 10.01
C HIS A 108 5.81 -18.29 10.83
N GLY A 109 4.81 -18.63 11.65
CA GLY A 109 4.17 -17.70 12.59
C GLY A 109 3.06 -16.85 12.00
N ARG A 110 2.96 -16.69 10.67
CA ARG A 110 2.08 -15.67 10.09
C ARG A 110 1.43 -16.07 8.78
N ALA A 111 0.16 -15.73 8.63
CA ALA A 111 -0.60 -15.88 7.39
C ALA A 111 -1.10 -14.52 6.89
N LEU A 112 -1.06 -14.33 5.58
CA LEU A 112 -1.62 -13.18 4.90
C LEU A 112 -3.00 -13.54 4.33
N LEU A 113 -3.99 -12.72 4.64
CA LEU A 113 -5.33 -12.79 4.10
C LEU A 113 -5.50 -11.78 2.97
N VAL A 114 -5.83 -12.27 1.78
CA VAL A 114 -6.25 -11.44 0.65
C VAL A 114 -7.71 -11.07 0.86
N THR A 115 -7.95 -9.94 1.52
CA THR A 115 -9.30 -9.57 1.96
C THR A 115 -10.17 -8.97 0.85
N THR A 116 -9.54 -8.46 -0.21
CA THR A 116 -10.18 -7.83 -1.37
C THR A 116 -9.15 -7.67 -2.49
N GLY A 117 -9.59 -7.58 -3.75
CA GLY A 117 -8.75 -7.16 -4.88
C GLY A 117 -8.86 -5.68 -5.23
N SER A 118 -9.65 -4.91 -4.49
CA SER A 118 -9.88 -3.50 -4.77
C SER A 118 -8.79 -2.61 -4.15
N CYS A 119 -8.38 -1.58 -4.90
CA CYS A 119 -7.52 -0.50 -4.42
C CYS A 119 -8.16 0.87 -4.71
N ALA A 120 -7.86 1.88 -3.88
CA ALA A 120 -8.17 3.28 -4.18
C ALA A 120 -7.16 3.93 -5.13
N ILE A 121 -5.97 3.35 -5.24
CA ILE A 121 -4.90 3.76 -6.15
C ILE A 121 -4.28 2.53 -6.79
N ASN A 122 -4.00 2.59 -8.09
CA ASN A 122 -3.30 1.52 -8.80
C ASN A 122 -1.84 1.90 -9.01
N CYS A 123 -0.97 1.40 -8.12
CA CYS A 123 0.47 1.66 -8.16
C CYS A 123 1.11 0.98 -9.37
N ARG A 124 1.81 1.72 -10.24
CA ARG A 124 2.44 1.12 -11.44
C ARG A 124 3.53 0.10 -11.12
N TYR A 125 4.07 0.14 -9.90
CA TYR A 125 5.05 -0.80 -9.37
C TYR A 125 4.41 -1.95 -8.55
N CYS A 126 3.09 -2.16 -8.63
CA CYS A 126 2.38 -3.18 -7.84
C CYS A 126 2.82 -4.60 -8.20
N PHE A 127 3.44 -5.31 -7.24
CA PHE A 127 3.86 -6.71 -7.42
C PHE A 127 2.69 -7.70 -7.60
N ARG A 128 1.46 -7.29 -7.23
CA ARG A 128 0.22 -8.08 -7.40
C ARG A 128 -0.64 -7.63 -8.58
N ARG A 129 -0.12 -6.84 -9.51
CA ARG A 129 -0.90 -6.36 -10.66
C ARG A 129 -1.49 -7.48 -11.53
N HIS A 130 -0.89 -8.68 -11.50
CA HIS A 130 -1.33 -9.88 -12.23
C HIS A 130 -1.98 -10.94 -11.32
N PHE A 131 -2.25 -10.62 -10.05
CA PHE A 131 -2.82 -11.58 -9.10
C PHE A 131 -4.30 -11.85 -9.42
N ASP A 132 -4.73 -13.10 -9.35
CA ASP A 132 -6.12 -13.50 -9.63
C ASP A 132 -7.05 -13.22 -8.44
N TYR A 133 -7.36 -11.94 -8.23
CA TYR A 133 -8.29 -11.51 -7.20
C TYR A 133 -9.74 -12.00 -7.41
N GLY A 134 -10.07 -12.51 -8.60
CA GLY A 134 -11.41 -13.04 -8.88
C GLY A 134 -11.67 -14.36 -8.17
N THR A 135 -10.64 -15.20 -8.07
CA THR A 135 -10.73 -16.51 -7.41
C THR A 135 -10.11 -16.51 -6.01
N GLU A 136 -9.05 -15.73 -5.77
CA GLU A 136 -8.28 -15.69 -4.53
C GLU A 136 -8.72 -14.57 -3.58
N ASN A 137 -10.00 -14.59 -3.18
CA ASN A 137 -10.56 -13.62 -2.24
C ASN A 137 -11.05 -14.31 -0.96
N ALA A 138 -10.39 -14.03 0.17
CA ALA A 138 -10.73 -14.62 1.46
C ALA A 138 -12.15 -14.25 1.94
N ALA A 139 -12.73 -13.14 1.44
CA ALA A 139 -14.09 -12.73 1.77
C ALA A 139 -15.17 -13.64 1.17
N ARG A 140 -14.79 -14.49 0.21
CA ARG A 140 -15.70 -15.43 -0.44
C ARG A 140 -16.31 -16.35 0.62
N GLU A 141 -17.63 -16.55 0.54
CA GLU A 141 -18.40 -17.35 1.52
C GLU A 141 -18.25 -16.89 2.98
N GLY A 142 -18.00 -15.60 3.23
CA GLY A 142 -17.99 -15.04 4.58
C GLY A 142 -16.80 -15.49 5.42
N TRP A 143 -15.60 -15.53 4.82
CA TRP A 143 -14.32 -15.80 5.49
C TRP A 143 -14.12 -17.23 6.00
N ARG A 144 -15.13 -18.10 5.90
CA ARG A 144 -15.14 -19.42 6.54
C ARG A 144 -13.91 -20.26 6.19
N GLU A 145 -13.63 -20.48 4.90
CA GLU A 145 -12.49 -21.30 4.47
C GLU A 145 -11.16 -20.76 5.01
N ALA A 146 -10.99 -19.43 4.96
CA ALA A 146 -9.76 -18.78 5.41
C ALA A 146 -9.58 -18.86 6.93
N VAL A 147 -10.65 -18.63 7.70
CA VAL A 147 -10.66 -18.71 9.17
C VAL A 147 -10.44 -20.15 9.62
N ASP A 148 -11.07 -21.13 8.98
CA ASP A 148 -10.89 -22.56 9.27
C ASP A 148 -9.44 -22.99 9.02
N ALA A 149 -8.86 -22.59 7.88
CA ALA A 149 -7.48 -22.92 7.54
C ALA A 149 -6.45 -22.33 8.53
N ILE A 150 -6.72 -21.14 9.09
CA ILE A 150 -5.89 -20.53 10.14
C ILE A 150 -6.12 -21.25 11.48
N GLY A 151 -7.37 -21.56 11.82
CA GLY A 151 -7.73 -22.23 13.07
C GLY A 151 -7.14 -23.64 13.19
N GLN A 152 -6.96 -24.33 12.06
CA GLN A 152 -6.35 -25.67 11.99
C GLN A 152 -4.82 -25.67 12.11
N ASP A 153 -4.16 -24.51 11.98
CA ASP A 153 -2.70 -24.40 12.11
C ASP A 153 -2.30 -23.61 13.36
N PRO A 154 -1.95 -24.28 14.47
CA PRO A 154 -1.51 -23.62 15.71
C PRO A 154 -0.18 -22.89 15.56
N GLY A 155 0.56 -23.08 14.46
CA GLY A 155 1.79 -22.36 14.14
C GLY A 155 1.58 -20.95 13.60
N ILE A 156 0.34 -20.51 13.38
CA ILE A 156 0.01 -19.15 12.94
C ILE A 156 -0.43 -18.31 14.14
N ASP A 157 0.42 -17.39 14.62
CA ASP A 157 0.09 -16.48 15.72
C ASP A 157 -0.18 -15.02 15.28
N GLU A 158 0.07 -14.73 14.00
CA GLU A 158 -0.16 -13.43 13.37
C GLU A 158 -1.00 -13.57 12.09
N VAL A 159 -2.02 -12.73 11.96
CA VAL A 159 -2.76 -12.55 10.72
C VAL A 159 -2.45 -11.19 10.11
N ILE A 160 -2.15 -11.17 8.81
CA ILE A 160 -1.88 -9.96 8.03
C ILE A 160 -3.04 -9.70 7.08
N LEU A 161 -3.77 -8.61 7.26
CA LEU A 161 -4.79 -8.16 6.31
C LEU A 161 -4.10 -7.44 5.15
N SER A 162 -4.30 -7.94 3.93
CA SER A 162 -3.70 -7.42 2.70
C SER A 162 -4.58 -7.79 1.49
N GLY A 163 -4.02 -7.79 0.29
CA GLY A 163 -4.70 -8.10 -0.97
C GLY A 163 -4.41 -7.01 -1.98
N GLY A 164 -5.47 -6.37 -2.49
CA GLY A 164 -5.40 -5.03 -3.05
C GLY A 164 -5.13 -4.04 -1.91
N ASP A 165 -6.20 -3.53 -1.28
CA ASP A 165 -6.09 -2.80 -0.02
C ASP A 165 -7.22 -3.19 0.95
N PRO A 166 -6.93 -3.72 2.15
CA PRO A 166 -7.95 -4.19 3.09
C PRO A 166 -8.89 -3.07 3.54
N LEU A 167 -8.43 -1.81 3.59
CA LEU A 167 -9.30 -0.70 3.96
C LEU A 167 -10.24 -0.26 2.84
N SER A 168 -10.15 -0.85 1.65
CA SER A 168 -11.18 -0.68 0.63
C SER A 168 -12.52 -1.31 1.06
N LEU A 169 -12.50 -2.20 2.07
CA LEU A 169 -13.70 -2.77 2.65
C LEU A 169 -14.42 -1.75 3.55
N ALA A 170 -15.74 -1.82 3.53
CA ALA A 170 -16.55 -1.15 4.55
C ALA A 170 -16.20 -1.72 5.94
N THR A 171 -16.22 -0.87 6.96
CA THR A 171 -15.74 -1.24 8.31
C THR A 171 -16.50 -2.43 8.90
N HIS A 172 -17.80 -2.57 8.66
CA HIS A 172 -18.55 -3.76 9.10
C HIS A 172 -18.00 -5.09 8.57
N LYS A 173 -17.39 -5.14 7.37
CA LYS A 173 -16.73 -6.36 6.85
C LYS A 173 -15.43 -6.66 7.60
N LEU A 174 -14.70 -5.63 8.03
CA LEU A 174 -13.53 -5.78 8.89
C LEU A 174 -13.93 -6.28 10.27
N VAL A 175 -15.06 -5.78 10.81
CA VAL A 175 -15.67 -6.28 12.05
C VAL A 175 -16.03 -7.76 11.91
N GLU A 176 -16.76 -8.14 10.87
CA GLU A 176 -17.15 -9.53 10.59
C GLU A 176 -15.94 -10.48 10.57
N LEU A 177 -14.90 -10.15 9.79
CA LEU A 177 -13.67 -10.93 9.72
C LEU A 177 -12.99 -11.04 11.09
N THR A 178 -12.82 -9.91 11.78
CA THR A 178 -12.11 -9.92 13.06
C THR A 178 -12.90 -10.61 14.17
N GLN A 179 -14.24 -10.62 14.14
CA GLN A 179 -15.04 -11.43 15.06
C GLN A 179 -14.89 -12.93 14.82
N ALA A 180 -14.76 -13.36 13.57
CA ALA A 180 -14.46 -14.75 13.25
C ALA A 180 -13.05 -15.15 13.73
N LEU A 181 -12.05 -14.30 13.46
CA LEU A 181 -10.67 -14.53 13.92
C LEU A 181 -10.52 -14.54 15.45
N LYS A 182 -11.35 -13.79 16.19
CA LYS A 182 -11.35 -13.80 17.67
C LYS A 182 -11.64 -15.17 18.27
N GLN A 183 -12.29 -16.06 17.53
CA GLN A 183 -12.58 -17.42 17.98
C GLN A 183 -11.33 -18.33 17.96
N ILE A 184 -10.22 -17.87 17.38
CA ILE A 184 -8.97 -18.64 17.25
C ILE A 184 -8.03 -18.30 18.42
N PRO A 185 -7.86 -19.16 19.45
CA PRO A 185 -7.20 -18.80 20.70
C PRO A 185 -5.70 -18.53 20.57
N HIS A 186 -5.03 -19.11 19.57
CA HIS A 186 -3.59 -18.97 19.38
C HIS A 186 -3.18 -17.70 18.61
N LEU A 187 -4.13 -16.90 18.12
CA LEU A 187 -3.83 -15.61 17.50
C LEU A 187 -3.44 -14.55 18.53
N ARG A 188 -2.27 -13.95 18.33
CA ARG A 188 -1.64 -13.02 19.28
C ARG A 188 -1.56 -11.59 18.77
N ARG A 189 -1.57 -11.37 17.46
CA ARG A 189 -1.40 -10.04 16.86
C ARG A 189 -2.11 -9.94 15.51
N LEU A 190 -2.52 -8.72 15.16
CA LEU A 190 -3.05 -8.39 13.85
C LEU A 190 -2.12 -7.38 13.17
N ARG A 191 -1.85 -7.60 11.89
CA ARG A 191 -1.16 -6.64 11.06
C ARG A 191 -2.06 -6.20 9.91
N ILE A 192 -2.07 -4.91 9.60
CA ILE A 192 -2.85 -4.35 8.50
C ILE A 192 -1.88 -3.69 7.52
N HIS A 193 -1.88 -4.11 6.26
CA HIS A 193 -1.12 -3.46 5.19
C HIS A 193 -2.08 -2.64 4.35
N SER A 194 -1.98 -1.31 4.39
CA SER A 194 -2.89 -0.44 3.64
C SER A 194 -2.22 0.84 3.18
N ARG A 195 -2.43 1.18 1.92
CA ARG A 195 -2.00 2.45 1.32
C ARG A 195 -3.09 3.53 1.46
N LEU A 196 -4.33 3.15 1.73
CA LEU A 196 -5.47 4.09 1.82
C LEU A 196 -5.23 5.30 2.74
N PRO A 197 -4.66 5.18 3.94
CA PRO A 197 -4.40 6.35 4.78
C PRO A 197 -3.46 7.39 4.16
N VAL A 198 -2.63 6.99 3.19
CA VAL A 198 -1.74 7.88 2.44
C VAL A 198 -2.46 8.51 1.24
N VAL A 199 -3.34 7.78 0.56
CA VAL A 199 -3.89 8.20 -0.75
C VAL A 199 -5.34 8.67 -0.70
N LEU A 200 -6.06 8.27 0.35
CA LEU A 200 -7.44 8.61 0.65
C LEU A 200 -7.61 8.68 2.19
N PRO A 201 -6.97 9.66 2.86
CA PRO A 201 -6.92 9.75 4.32
C PRO A 201 -8.30 9.82 4.99
N GLU A 202 -9.33 10.27 4.28
CA GLU A 202 -10.73 10.31 4.73
C GLU A 202 -11.29 8.93 5.06
N ARG A 203 -10.66 7.84 4.59
CA ARG A 203 -10.99 6.47 5.01
C ARG A 203 -10.77 6.27 6.51
N VAL A 204 -9.87 7.02 7.13
CA VAL A 204 -9.64 7.00 8.57
C VAL A 204 -10.73 7.82 9.27
N ASP A 205 -11.95 7.29 9.22
CA ASP A 205 -13.15 7.82 9.85
C ASP A 205 -13.33 7.29 11.28
N ASP A 206 -14.37 7.76 11.96
CA ASP A 206 -14.63 7.40 13.36
C ASP A 206 -14.92 5.91 13.51
N GLU A 207 -15.64 5.31 12.55
CA GLU A 207 -15.98 3.89 12.56
C GLU A 207 -14.70 3.03 12.47
N LEU A 208 -13.77 3.38 11.59
CA LEU A 208 -12.49 2.67 11.48
C LEU A 208 -11.65 2.78 12.75
N VAL A 209 -11.54 3.99 13.29
CA VAL A 209 -10.76 4.26 14.51
C VAL A 209 -11.33 3.48 15.69
N GLN A 210 -12.66 3.46 15.84
CA GLN A 210 -13.33 2.68 16.88
C GLN A 210 -13.14 1.17 16.68
N TRP A 211 -13.19 0.68 15.43
CA TRP A 211 -12.90 -0.72 15.12
C TRP A 211 -11.48 -1.10 15.55
N ILE A 212 -10.47 -0.32 15.18
CA ILE A 212 -9.07 -0.57 15.56
C ILE A 212 -8.91 -0.58 17.08
N ALA A 213 -9.45 0.42 17.77
CA ALA A 213 -9.35 0.55 19.22
C ALA A 213 -10.05 -0.61 19.97
N GLY A 214 -11.07 -1.22 19.37
CA GLY A 214 -11.81 -2.37 19.92
C GLY A 214 -11.21 -3.75 19.60
N LEU A 215 -10.06 -3.80 18.91
CA LEU A 215 -9.38 -5.07 18.64
C LEU A 215 -8.67 -5.58 19.92
N PRO A 216 -8.78 -6.88 20.25
CA PRO A 216 -8.16 -7.45 21.44
C PRO A 216 -6.66 -7.72 21.26
N TRP A 217 -6.15 -7.53 20.04
CA TRP A 217 -4.77 -7.80 19.69
C TRP A 217 -3.98 -6.49 19.56
N PRO A 218 -2.67 -6.49 19.88
CA PRO A 218 -1.78 -5.45 19.39
C PRO A 218 -1.85 -5.36 17.85
N VAL A 219 -1.97 -4.13 17.35
CA VAL A 219 -2.10 -3.85 15.91
C VAL A 219 -0.84 -3.18 15.37
N ALA A 220 -0.18 -3.83 14.42
CA ALA A 220 0.82 -3.19 13.57
C ALA A 220 0.13 -2.72 12.27
N PHE A 221 0.20 -1.43 11.97
CA PHE A 221 -0.37 -0.85 10.76
C PHE A 221 0.76 -0.40 9.83
N VAL A 222 0.92 -1.10 8.72
CA VAL A 222 1.96 -0.84 7.73
C VAL A 222 1.35 0.00 6.59
N ILE A 223 1.67 1.29 6.58
CA ILE A 223 1.38 2.17 5.45
C ILE A 223 2.35 1.94 4.30
N HIS A 224 2.03 2.49 3.14
CA HIS A 224 2.88 2.40 1.97
C HIS A 224 3.05 3.75 1.27
N ALA A 225 4.15 4.44 1.60
CA ALA A 225 4.57 5.69 0.98
C ALA A 225 6.00 5.57 0.45
N ASN A 226 6.25 6.06 -0.77
CA ASN A 226 7.56 6.01 -1.42
C ASN A 226 8.24 7.37 -1.54
N HIS A 227 7.52 8.46 -1.33
CA HIS A 227 8.10 9.80 -1.40
C HIS A 227 7.53 10.74 -0.33
N ALA A 228 8.31 11.68 0.18
CA ALA A 228 7.89 12.62 1.22
C ALA A 228 6.68 13.50 0.81
N ASN A 229 6.56 13.82 -0.48
CA ASN A 229 5.41 14.53 -1.05
C ASN A 229 4.08 13.75 -0.91
N GLU A 230 4.11 12.46 -0.58
CA GLU A 230 2.91 11.68 -0.25
C GLU A 230 2.35 12.02 1.14
N PHE A 231 2.87 13.02 1.85
CA PHE A 231 2.32 13.45 3.12
C PHE A 231 1.90 14.92 3.08
N ASP A 232 0.68 15.19 3.53
CA ASP A 232 0.14 16.51 3.79
C ASP A 232 -0.58 16.53 5.15
N GLY A 233 -1.24 17.63 5.49
CA GLY A 233 -1.95 17.75 6.77
C GLY A 233 -3.11 16.76 6.93
N ALA A 234 -3.75 16.32 5.85
CA ALA A 234 -4.83 15.33 5.93
C ALA A 234 -4.27 13.93 6.22
N VAL A 235 -3.15 13.58 5.59
CA VAL A 235 -2.40 12.34 5.88
C VAL A 235 -1.89 12.35 7.32
N ASP A 236 -1.34 13.48 7.81
CA ASP A 236 -0.88 13.60 9.20
C ASP A 236 -2.01 13.40 10.19
N ALA A 237 -3.18 13.99 9.94
CA ALA A 237 -4.37 13.79 10.76
C ALA A 237 -4.81 12.32 10.77
N ALA A 238 -4.79 11.65 9.62
CA ALA A 238 -5.09 10.21 9.53
C ALA A 238 -4.10 9.37 10.35
N MET A 239 -2.79 9.63 10.25
CA MET A 239 -1.77 8.92 11.06
C MET A 239 -1.96 9.17 12.56
N ALA A 240 -2.23 10.42 12.96
CA ALA A 240 -2.49 10.76 14.36
C ALA A 240 -3.69 10.00 14.93
N ARG A 241 -4.77 9.88 14.15
CA ARG A 241 -5.97 9.12 14.53
C ARG A 241 -5.70 7.62 14.66
N LEU A 242 -4.96 7.02 13.71
CA LEU A 242 -4.60 5.59 13.79
C LEU A 242 -3.73 5.30 15.01
N ARG A 243 -2.78 6.19 15.34
CA ARG A 243 -1.96 6.09 16.57
C ARG A 243 -2.81 6.23 17.83
N ALA A 244 -3.73 7.19 17.86
CA ALA A 244 -4.63 7.38 18.99
C ALA A 244 -5.54 6.16 19.23
N ALA A 245 -5.83 5.39 18.17
CA ALA A 245 -6.54 4.12 18.26
C ALA A 245 -5.69 2.95 18.83
N GLY A 246 -4.41 3.18 19.13
CA GLY A 246 -3.48 2.18 19.67
C GLY A 246 -2.66 1.41 18.64
N ALA A 247 -2.71 1.78 17.34
CA ALA A 247 -1.91 1.12 16.32
C ALA A 247 -0.45 1.60 16.32
N THR A 248 0.49 0.66 16.17
CA THR A 248 1.89 0.98 15.87
C THR A 248 2.06 1.17 14.37
N LEU A 249 2.46 2.37 13.94
CA LEU A 249 2.55 2.71 12.52
C LEU A 249 3.96 2.47 11.96
N LEU A 250 4.00 1.79 10.83
CA LEU A 250 5.21 1.44 10.09
C LEU A 250 5.07 1.87 8.64
N ASN A 251 6.13 2.35 7.99
CA ASN A 251 6.14 2.60 6.55
C ASN A 251 6.96 1.53 5.82
N GLN A 252 6.35 0.88 4.84
CA GLN A 252 7.11 0.14 3.84
C GLN A 252 7.19 0.98 2.56
N ALA A 253 8.38 1.08 1.99
CA ALA A 253 8.65 1.71 0.70
C ALA A 253 9.25 0.69 -0.25
N VAL A 254 9.17 0.95 -1.55
CA VAL A 254 9.94 0.27 -2.60
C VAL A 254 10.96 1.27 -3.14
N LEU A 255 12.18 0.84 -3.37
CA LEU A 255 13.21 1.63 -4.04
C LEU A 255 12.87 1.66 -5.53
N LEU A 256 12.51 2.83 -6.03
CA LEU A 256 11.94 3.03 -7.35
C LEU A 256 12.75 4.08 -8.11
N ARG A 257 13.27 3.69 -9.27
CA ARG A 257 14.01 4.57 -10.17
C ARG A 257 13.19 5.81 -10.55
N GLY A 258 13.78 6.98 -10.41
CA GLY A 258 13.15 8.27 -10.69
C GLY A 258 12.08 8.69 -9.69
N VAL A 259 11.88 7.96 -8.58
CA VAL A 259 10.92 8.32 -7.51
C VAL A 259 11.66 8.59 -6.22
N ASN A 260 12.43 7.62 -5.72
CA ASN A 260 13.15 7.72 -4.45
C ASN A 260 14.54 7.08 -4.50
N ASP A 261 15.12 6.92 -5.69
CA ASP A 261 16.45 6.41 -5.94
C ASP A 261 17.55 7.46 -5.71
N SER A 262 17.40 8.31 -4.69
CA SER A 262 18.41 9.27 -4.26
C SER A 262 18.48 9.37 -2.75
N LEU A 263 19.67 9.71 -2.22
CA LEU A 263 19.88 9.87 -0.78
C LEU A 263 18.90 10.89 -0.19
N GLN A 264 18.72 12.03 -0.86
CA GLN A 264 17.83 13.10 -0.38
C GLN A 264 16.38 12.63 -0.30
N ALA A 265 15.86 11.97 -1.35
CA ALA A 265 14.48 11.48 -1.36
C ALA A 265 14.21 10.43 -0.27
N LEU A 266 15.16 9.53 -0.03
CA LEU A 266 15.06 8.53 1.06
C LEU A 266 15.15 9.18 2.43
N GLN A 267 16.07 10.14 2.62
CA GLN A 267 16.19 10.90 3.86
C GLN A 267 14.90 11.65 4.19
N ASP A 268 14.36 12.38 3.21
CA ASP A 268 13.12 13.15 3.35
C ASP A 268 11.93 12.24 3.63
N LEU A 269 11.84 11.07 2.97
CA LEU A 269 10.78 10.10 3.24
C LEU A 269 10.83 9.59 4.69
N SER A 270 12.01 9.23 5.18
CA SER A 270 12.19 8.72 6.55
C SER A 270 11.82 9.78 7.59
N GLU A 271 12.36 10.99 7.46
CA GLU A 271 12.08 12.11 8.37
C GLU A 271 10.60 12.52 8.32
N ARG A 272 10.02 12.61 7.11
CA ARG A 272 8.62 13.00 6.93
C ARG A 272 7.65 11.97 7.50
N SER A 273 7.94 10.69 7.32
CA SER A 273 7.16 9.58 7.89
C SER A 273 7.20 9.65 9.42
N PHE A 274 8.39 9.87 9.99
CA PHE A 274 8.55 9.95 11.44
C PHE A 274 7.86 11.18 12.04
N ALA A 275 7.90 12.33 11.35
CA ALA A 275 7.14 13.51 11.73
C ALA A 275 5.62 13.26 11.78
N ALA A 276 5.10 12.35 10.93
CA ALA A 276 3.70 11.88 10.98
C ALA A 276 3.45 10.81 12.05
N GLY A 277 4.48 10.41 12.80
CA GLY A 277 4.41 9.33 13.80
C GLY A 277 4.54 7.92 13.21
N VAL A 278 5.13 7.77 12.03
CA VAL A 278 5.30 6.50 11.34
C VAL A 278 6.77 6.11 11.27
N LEU A 279 7.12 4.92 11.75
CA LEU A 279 8.51 4.44 11.71
C LEU A 279 8.86 3.84 10.34
N PRO A 280 10.01 4.19 9.73
CA PRO A 280 10.52 3.49 8.56
C PRO A 280 10.75 2.00 8.88
N TYR A 281 10.19 1.09 8.06
CA TYR A 281 10.23 -0.35 8.31
C TYR A 281 11.04 -1.10 7.27
N TYR A 282 10.55 -1.15 6.03
CA TYR A 282 11.23 -1.80 4.92
C TYR A 282 11.42 -0.84 3.76
N LEU A 283 12.58 -0.94 3.11
CA LEU A 283 12.83 -0.45 1.77
C LEU A 283 13.03 -1.69 0.91
N TYR A 284 12.01 -2.05 0.14
CA TYR A 284 12.08 -3.21 -0.74
C TYR A 284 12.84 -2.85 -2.00
N GLN A 285 13.70 -3.76 -2.46
CA GLN A 285 13.99 -3.83 -3.88
C GLN A 285 12.70 -4.11 -4.65
N VAL A 286 12.63 -3.65 -5.89
CA VAL A 286 11.50 -3.95 -6.77
C VAL A 286 11.34 -5.47 -6.91
N ASP A 287 10.14 -5.97 -6.58
CA ASP A 287 9.76 -7.33 -6.91
C ASP A 287 9.68 -7.44 -8.43
N ARG A 288 10.38 -8.40 -9.01
CA ARG A 288 10.49 -8.55 -10.46
C ARG A 288 9.21 -9.10 -11.08
N VAL A 289 8.15 -8.31 -11.06
CA VAL A 289 6.85 -8.60 -11.69
C VAL A 289 6.81 -8.02 -13.11
N GLN A 290 6.22 -8.73 -14.07
CA GLN A 290 6.13 -8.20 -15.44
C GLN A 290 5.47 -6.81 -15.47
N GLY A 291 6.13 -5.87 -16.15
CA GLY A 291 5.69 -4.49 -16.35
C GLY A 291 6.25 -3.46 -15.37
N VAL A 292 7.19 -3.82 -14.49
CA VAL A 292 7.80 -2.86 -13.54
C VAL A 292 9.31 -2.70 -13.69
N ALA A 293 9.94 -3.33 -14.69
CA ALA A 293 11.39 -3.36 -14.85
C ALA A 293 12.04 -1.97 -14.95
N HIS A 294 11.35 -0.99 -15.53
CA HIS A 294 11.80 0.39 -15.63
C HIS A 294 11.99 1.09 -14.27
N PHE A 295 11.42 0.55 -13.19
CA PHE A 295 11.66 1.04 -11.83
C PHE A 295 12.89 0.42 -11.14
N GLU A 296 13.46 -0.65 -11.68
CA GLU A 296 14.52 -1.40 -11.00
C GLU A 296 15.78 -0.54 -10.80
N VAL A 297 16.32 -0.57 -9.58
CA VAL A 297 17.62 -0.02 -9.19
C VAL A 297 18.54 -1.19 -8.88
N ASP A 298 19.76 -1.20 -9.42
CA ASP A 298 20.71 -2.29 -9.20
C ASP A 298 21.15 -2.38 -7.73
N ASP A 299 21.58 -3.58 -7.32
CA ASP A 299 21.90 -3.87 -5.92
C ASP A 299 23.08 -3.05 -5.40
N ASP A 300 24.07 -2.74 -6.23
CA ASP A 300 25.23 -1.94 -5.83
C ASP A 300 24.82 -0.50 -5.53
N THR A 301 24.00 0.10 -6.39
CA THR A 301 23.40 1.43 -6.16
C THR A 301 22.51 1.43 -4.92
N ALA A 302 21.65 0.42 -4.74
CA ALA A 302 20.78 0.30 -3.58
C ALA A 302 21.57 0.21 -2.26
N LYS A 303 22.63 -0.60 -2.23
CA LYS A 303 23.54 -0.73 -1.08
C LYS A 303 24.28 0.56 -0.79
N ALA A 304 24.79 1.24 -1.82
CA ALA A 304 25.48 2.50 -1.68
C ALA A 304 24.56 3.59 -1.11
N LEU A 305 23.30 3.67 -1.58
CA LEU A 305 22.29 4.58 -1.05
C LEU A 305 21.94 4.26 0.41
N HIS A 306 21.73 2.98 0.73
CA HIS A 306 21.41 2.55 2.09
C HIS A 306 22.53 2.81 3.10
N ALA A 307 23.79 2.59 2.69
CA ALA A 307 24.96 2.92 3.52
C ALA A 307 25.06 4.44 3.79
N GLN A 308 24.85 5.27 2.76
CA GLN A 308 24.81 6.73 2.92
C GLN A 308 23.67 7.17 3.84
N LEU A 309 22.49 6.58 3.69
CA LEU A 309 21.33 6.84 4.54
C LEU A 309 21.62 6.48 6.01
N THR A 310 22.26 5.33 6.24
CA THR A 310 22.68 4.86 7.57
C THR A 310 23.68 5.81 8.23
N ALA A 311 24.61 6.37 7.46
CA ALA A 311 25.57 7.35 7.97
C ALA A 311 24.93 8.71 8.31
N ARG A 312 23.74 8.99 7.75
CA ARG A 312 23.09 10.31 7.82
C ARG A 312 21.98 10.40 8.85
N LEU A 313 21.20 9.32 9.02
CA LEU A 313 20.01 9.29 9.85
C LEU A 313 20.24 8.65 11.22
N SER A 314 19.36 8.98 12.16
CA SER A 314 19.22 8.20 13.39
C SER A 314 18.83 6.76 13.05
N GLY A 315 19.39 5.77 13.75
CA GLY A 315 19.22 4.35 13.38
C GLY A 315 17.77 3.86 13.29
N TYR A 316 16.87 4.40 14.11
CA TYR A 316 15.43 4.06 14.07
C TYR A 316 14.68 4.67 12.87
N LEU A 317 15.32 5.54 12.10
CA LEU A 317 14.81 6.12 10.85
C LEU A 317 15.37 5.43 9.60
N VAL A 318 16.27 4.45 9.78
CA VAL A 318 16.86 3.70 8.67
C VAL A 318 15.99 2.47 8.41
N PRO A 319 15.27 2.39 7.27
CA PRO A 319 14.52 1.20 6.93
C PRO A 319 15.45 0.04 6.62
N LYS A 320 14.95 -1.19 6.76
CA LYS A 320 15.70 -2.39 6.36
C LYS A 320 15.63 -2.53 4.84
N LEU A 321 16.78 -2.50 4.16
CA LEU A 321 16.86 -2.81 2.73
C LEU A 321 16.69 -4.32 2.53
N VAL A 322 15.62 -4.74 1.85
CA VAL A 322 15.28 -6.16 1.68
C VAL A 322 14.77 -6.49 0.28
N ARG A 323 14.76 -7.77 -0.07
CA ARG A 323 14.11 -8.32 -1.26
C ARG A 323 13.21 -9.49 -0.86
N GLU A 324 12.07 -9.61 -1.52
CA GLU A 324 11.24 -10.82 -1.44
C GLU A 324 11.74 -11.83 -2.48
N ILE A 325 12.03 -13.06 -2.04
CA ILE A 325 12.49 -14.14 -2.91
C ILE A 325 11.62 -15.35 -2.63
N SER A 326 10.95 -15.83 -3.66
CA SER A 326 10.07 -17.01 -3.57
C SER A 326 10.83 -18.21 -2.99
N GLY A 327 10.24 -18.85 -1.98
CA GLY A 327 10.82 -20.00 -1.27
C GLY A 327 11.71 -19.65 -0.07
N ASP A 328 12.11 -18.40 0.12
CA ASP A 328 12.88 -18.00 1.31
C ASP A 328 12.01 -18.05 2.58
N ALA A 329 12.64 -18.38 3.71
CA ALA A 329 11.97 -18.39 5.02
C ALA A 329 11.75 -16.98 5.62
N SER A 330 12.30 -15.94 4.98
CA SER A 330 12.14 -14.54 5.39
C SER A 330 12.46 -13.59 4.23
N LYS A 331 12.16 -12.31 4.41
CA LYS A 331 12.64 -11.24 3.50
C LYS A 331 14.14 -11.18 3.59
N ARG A 332 14.83 -11.31 2.46
CA ARG A 332 16.29 -11.37 2.40
C ARG A 332 16.88 -9.96 2.50
N PRO A 333 17.77 -9.67 3.46
CA PRO A 333 18.57 -8.44 3.43
C PRO A 333 19.41 -8.40 2.14
N VAL A 334 19.48 -7.22 1.50
CA VAL A 334 20.20 -7.05 0.22
C VAL A 334 21.66 -6.74 0.44
#